data_AF-A0A496LTV5-F1
#
_entry.id   AF-A0A496LTV5-F1
#
_cell.length_a   1.000
_cell.length_b   1.000
_cell.length_c   1.000
_cell.angle_alpha   90.00
_cell.angle_beta   90.00
_cell.angle_gamma   90.00
#
_symmetry.space_group_name_H-M   'P 1'
#
loop_
_entity.id
_entity.type
_entity.pdbx_description
1 polymer ?
#
loop_
_entity_poly.entity_id
_entity_poly.type
_entity_poly.pdbx_seq_one_letter_code
_entity_poly.pdbx_strand_id
1 'polypeptide(L)'
;MIPIIAVSCVWGIFDDSIAKWEYNAFYKDAFIRAIISDIDPAFRYEPQSGIDEEELRKTGIYPRNEFVAEDQIDGVYKGVKFSLSEAIKIYETRESMRLVELSQRSKSDLSAAFLLSAIALWNAWRLGEYVQAFSGSVLVCEFYKKFKGQTIIADRSPGTKFLGDQELMDDVIFGEEFRVFASDKIEARYLLTPSFMGRLGALKLKLAPKIALSAAFMDGKFYLFLNGAKNRFEAALFSPRTTLRDAERIKAEVLQLLGIIDELRLNEGFFGGASESGEPAKSPPLGGEELQRLRDKGLSSRDR
;
A
#
# COMPACT_ATOMS: atom_id res chain seq x y z
N MET A 1 28.02 41.12 19.28
CA MET A 1 26.58 41.29 19.01
C MET A 1 26.11 40.29 17.95
N ILE A 2 26.10 39.00 18.29
CA ILE A 2 25.49 37.93 17.48
C ILE A 2 24.87 36.95 18.50
N PRO A 3 23.63 37.18 18.97
CA PRO A 3 22.82 36.02 19.37
C PRO A 3 21.32 36.10 19.04
N ILE A 4 20.79 37.20 18.50
CA ILE A 4 19.32 37.34 18.33
C ILE A 4 18.81 36.68 17.04
N ILE A 5 19.61 36.66 15.97
CA ILE A 5 19.18 36.14 14.66
C ILE A 5 19.09 34.60 14.66
N ALA A 6 19.99 33.91 15.39
CA ALA A 6 19.96 32.44 15.45
C ALA A 6 18.73 31.88 16.21
N VAL A 7 18.27 32.58 17.26
CA VAL A 7 17.06 32.20 18.00
C VAL A 7 15.80 32.44 17.16
N SER A 8 15.76 33.54 16.39
CA SER A 8 14.65 33.84 15.48
C SER A 8 14.51 32.83 14.32
N CYS A 9 15.64 32.35 13.76
CA CYS A 9 15.59 31.34 12.70
C CYS A 9 15.14 29.96 13.21
N VAL A 10 15.55 29.57 14.43
CA VAL A 10 15.10 28.31 15.05
C VAL A 10 13.62 28.38 15.45
N TRP A 11 13.14 29.52 15.97
CA TRP A 11 11.72 29.73 16.25
C TRP A 11 10.87 29.71 14.97
N GLY A 12 11.29 30.41 13.91
CA GLY A 12 10.55 30.42 12.64
C GLY A 12 10.46 29.05 11.94
N ILE A 13 11.50 28.20 12.07
CA ILE A 13 11.50 26.83 11.52
C ILE A 13 10.65 25.88 12.38
N PHE A 14 10.66 26.02 13.70
CA PHE A 14 9.79 25.24 14.59
C PHE A 14 8.31 25.61 14.41
N ASP A 15 8.00 26.90 14.31
CA ASP A 15 6.64 27.44 14.15
C ASP A 15 6.00 27.00 12.81
N ASP A 16 6.76 27.04 11.71
CA ASP A 16 6.30 26.57 10.39
C ASP A 16 6.04 25.05 10.37
N SER A 17 6.82 24.26 11.12
CA SER A 17 6.62 22.80 11.24
C SER A 17 5.38 22.44 12.06
N ILE A 18 5.08 23.19 13.12
CA ILE A 18 3.90 23.00 13.97
C ILE A 18 2.64 23.41 13.19
N ALA A 19 2.65 24.59 12.56
CA ALA A 19 1.53 25.07 11.75
C ALA A 19 1.19 24.12 10.60
N LYS A 20 2.22 23.55 9.94
CA LYS A 20 2.03 22.52 8.91
C LYS A 20 1.38 21.24 9.46
N TRP A 21 1.81 20.78 10.64
CA TRP A 21 1.25 19.60 11.29
C TRP A 21 -0.20 19.84 11.72
N GLU A 22 -0.49 20.98 12.35
CA GLU A 22 -1.86 21.36 12.76
C GLU A 22 -2.79 21.49 11.55
N TYR A 23 -2.32 22.11 10.46
CA TYR A 23 -3.08 22.19 9.22
C TYR A 23 -3.35 20.81 8.63
N ASN A 24 -2.37 19.91 8.58
CA ASN A 24 -2.57 18.55 8.06
C ASN A 24 -3.56 17.76 8.92
N ALA A 25 -3.46 17.86 10.25
CA ALA A 25 -4.40 17.25 11.17
C ALA A 25 -5.83 17.74 10.95
N PHE A 26 -6.03 19.07 10.82
CA PHE A 26 -7.33 19.67 10.51
C PHE A 26 -7.84 19.25 9.12
N TYR A 27 -6.98 19.27 8.11
CA TYR A 27 -7.31 18.86 6.74
C TYR A 27 -7.83 17.43 6.71
N LYS A 28 -7.12 16.49 7.35
CA LYS A 28 -7.56 15.10 7.45
C LYS A 28 -8.87 14.99 8.25
N ASP A 29 -8.93 15.58 9.44
CA ASP A 29 -10.08 15.41 10.34
C ASP A 29 -11.38 16.05 9.82
N ALA A 30 -11.29 17.19 9.12
CA ALA A 30 -12.46 17.87 8.58
C ALA A 30 -12.74 17.46 7.12
N PHE A 31 -11.77 17.64 6.22
CA PHE A 31 -12.02 17.52 4.79
C PHE A 31 -12.04 16.08 4.30
N ILE A 32 -11.03 15.27 4.65
CA ILE A 32 -11.01 13.85 4.24
C ILE A 32 -12.18 13.11 4.88
N ARG A 33 -12.43 13.32 6.18
CA ARG A 33 -13.59 12.75 6.88
C ARG A 33 -14.91 13.05 6.18
N ALA A 34 -15.12 14.30 5.76
CA ALA A 34 -16.34 14.69 5.04
C ALA A 34 -16.47 13.95 3.70
N ILE A 35 -15.37 13.77 2.96
CA ILE A 35 -15.37 13.00 1.70
C ILE A 35 -15.68 11.53 1.95
N ILE A 36 -15.07 10.91 2.96
CA ILE A 36 -15.33 9.50 3.29
C ILE A 36 -16.80 9.32 3.71
N SER A 37 -17.33 10.22 4.53
CA SER A 37 -18.75 10.21 4.91
C SER A 37 -19.70 10.45 3.73
N ASP A 38 -19.27 11.15 2.68
CA ASP A 38 -20.03 11.36 1.44
C ASP A 38 -19.97 10.14 0.50
N ILE A 39 -18.97 9.26 0.64
CA ILE A 39 -18.96 7.96 -0.04
C ILE A 39 -19.99 7.03 0.61
N ASP A 40 -19.88 6.86 1.93
CA ASP A 40 -20.83 6.10 2.73
C ASP A 40 -20.77 6.62 4.19
N PRO A 41 -21.89 7.10 4.76
CA PRO A 41 -21.92 7.58 6.15
C PRO A 41 -21.57 6.51 7.20
N ALA A 42 -21.63 5.22 6.84
CA ALA A 42 -21.23 4.13 7.72
C ALA A 42 -19.70 3.88 7.72
N PHE A 43 -18.95 4.50 6.81
CA PHE A 43 -17.50 4.39 6.80
C PHE A 43 -16.88 5.21 7.93
N ARG A 44 -15.89 4.63 8.59
CA ARG A 44 -15.10 5.26 9.65
C ARG A 44 -13.74 5.64 9.07
N TYR A 45 -13.35 6.89 9.27
CA TYR A 45 -12.02 7.38 8.92
C TYR A 45 -11.24 7.78 10.17
N GLU A 46 -10.01 7.28 10.29
CA GLU A 46 -9.11 7.59 11.40
C GLU A 46 -7.72 7.99 10.87
N PRO A 47 -7.40 9.30 10.86
CA PRO A 47 -6.20 9.79 10.18
C PRO A 47 -4.89 9.38 10.84
N GLN A 48 -4.90 9.18 12.16
CA GLN A 48 -3.72 8.81 12.96
C GLN A 48 -3.61 7.30 13.20
N SER A 49 -4.58 6.52 12.71
CA SER A 49 -4.58 5.06 12.84
C SER A 49 -4.38 4.42 11.48
N GLY A 50 -3.96 3.17 11.50
CA GLY A 50 -3.71 2.35 10.33
C GLY A 50 -3.80 0.88 10.70
N ILE A 51 -3.82 0.01 9.68
CA ILE A 51 -3.72 -1.43 9.90
C ILE A 51 -2.45 -1.73 10.71
N ASP A 52 -2.63 -2.47 11.79
CA ASP A 52 -1.59 -2.80 12.74
C ASP A 52 -0.35 -3.44 12.08
N GLU A 53 0.83 -3.04 12.53
CA GLU A 53 2.10 -3.52 11.99
C GLU A 53 2.24 -5.04 12.15
N GLU A 54 1.82 -5.59 13.31
CA GLU A 54 1.91 -7.02 13.56
C GLU A 54 1.00 -7.80 12.60
N GLU A 55 -0.19 -7.28 12.32
CA GLU A 55 -1.11 -7.79 11.31
C GLU A 55 -0.47 -7.82 9.92
N LEU A 56 0.16 -6.73 9.47
CA LEU A 56 0.85 -6.68 8.17
C LEU A 56 2.04 -7.64 8.11
N ARG A 57 2.82 -7.73 9.19
CA ARG A 57 4.01 -8.58 9.27
C ARG A 57 3.67 -10.07 9.22
N LYS A 58 2.53 -10.49 9.80
CA LYS A 58 2.03 -11.88 9.75
C LYS A 58 1.85 -12.40 8.33
N THR A 59 1.55 -11.53 7.37
CA THR A 59 1.41 -11.90 5.96
C THR A 59 2.70 -12.44 5.34
N GLY A 60 3.86 -12.13 5.93
CA GLY A 60 5.16 -12.53 5.41
C GLY A 60 5.54 -11.86 4.08
N ILE A 61 4.75 -10.91 3.56
CA ILE A 61 5.01 -10.28 2.25
C ILE A 61 6.24 -9.39 2.24
N TYR A 62 6.46 -8.74 3.36
CA TYR A 62 7.54 -7.80 3.59
C TYR A 62 8.12 -8.02 4.98
N PRO A 63 8.72 -9.19 5.25
CA PRO A 63 9.02 -9.64 6.61
C PRO A 63 10.15 -8.86 7.29
N ARG A 64 10.88 -8.04 6.52
CA ARG A 64 11.99 -7.18 6.98
C ARG A 64 11.62 -5.70 7.02
N ASN A 65 10.36 -5.36 6.75
CA ASN A 65 9.90 -3.99 6.80
C ASN A 65 9.27 -3.74 8.16
N GLU A 66 9.63 -2.61 8.77
CA GLU A 66 8.90 -2.01 9.86
C GLU A 66 7.84 -1.09 9.26
N PHE A 67 6.60 -1.22 9.71
CA PHE A 67 5.46 -0.50 9.12
C PHE A 67 4.90 0.50 10.11
N VAL A 68 4.59 1.70 9.63
CA VAL A 68 3.55 2.51 10.24
C VAL A 68 2.50 2.81 9.19
N ALA A 69 1.27 2.49 9.56
CA ALA A 69 0.12 2.78 8.75
C ALA A 69 -0.63 3.99 9.31
N GLU A 70 -1.14 4.81 8.41
CA GLU A 70 -1.98 5.97 8.69
C GLU A 70 -3.18 5.97 7.75
N ASP A 71 -4.09 6.93 7.95
CA ASP A 71 -5.24 7.15 7.08
C ASP A 71 -6.16 5.91 6.95
N GLN A 72 -6.51 5.30 8.09
CA GLN A 72 -7.40 4.14 8.11
C GLN A 72 -8.83 4.50 7.70
N ILE A 73 -9.38 3.74 6.76
CA ILE A 73 -10.79 3.74 6.36
C ILE A 73 -11.36 2.34 6.58
N ASP A 74 -12.34 2.22 7.47
CA ASP A 74 -13.06 0.96 7.73
C ASP A 74 -14.50 1.07 7.26
N GLY A 75 -15.07 -0.05 6.82
CA GLY A 75 -16.48 -0.09 6.46
C GLY A 75 -16.94 -1.45 5.96
N VAL A 76 -18.16 -1.48 5.43
CA VAL A 76 -18.70 -2.63 4.69
C VAL A 76 -19.05 -2.15 3.29
N TYR A 77 -18.31 -2.62 2.29
CA TYR A 77 -18.56 -2.30 0.89
C TYR A 77 -19.16 -3.52 0.20
N LYS A 78 -20.41 -3.40 -0.25
CA LYS A 78 -21.16 -4.48 -0.94
C LYS A 78 -21.13 -5.83 -0.20
N GLY A 79 -21.28 -5.78 1.12
CA GLY A 79 -21.31 -6.97 1.99
C GLY A 79 -19.94 -7.48 2.44
N VAL A 80 -18.84 -6.91 1.95
CA VAL A 80 -17.47 -7.24 2.39
C VAL A 80 -16.99 -6.22 3.40
N LYS A 81 -16.68 -6.67 4.61
CA LYS A 81 -16.02 -5.81 5.61
C LYS A 81 -14.60 -5.55 5.15
N PHE A 82 -14.16 -4.30 5.15
CA PHE A 82 -12.83 -3.91 4.72
C PHE A 82 -12.17 -2.94 5.69
N SER A 83 -10.84 -2.93 5.65
CA SER A 83 -9.96 -1.91 6.22
C SER A 83 -8.97 -1.51 5.12
N LEU A 84 -8.87 -0.21 4.86
CA LEU A 84 -7.92 0.37 3.92
C LEU A 84 -7.00 1.33 4.69
N SER A 85 -5.70 1.26 4.48
CA SER A 85 -4.75 2.22 5.05
C SER A 85 -3.61 2.50 4.09
N GLU A 86 -2.97 3.65 4.26
CA GLU A 86 -1.66 3.88 3.67
C GLU A 86 -0.61 3.34 4.65
N ALA A 87 0.33 2.51 4.19
CA ALA A 87 1.41 2.01 5.02
C ALA A 87 2.76 2.48 4.47
N ILE A 88 3.54 3.08 5.35
CA ILE A 88 4.83 3.72 5.07
C ILE A 88 5.87 3.08 5.99
N LYS A 89 7.04 2.75 5.45
CA LYS A 89 8.16 2.31 6.29
C LYS A 89 8.69 3.46 7.16
N ILE A 90 8.84 3.22 8.46
CA ILE A 90 9.61 4.13 9.34
C ILE A 90 11.11 3.85 9.16
N TYR A 91 11.89 4.93 9.09
CA TYR A 91 13.33 4.86 9.36
C TYR A 91 13.54 5.04 10.86
N GLU A 92 14.12 4.05 11.53
CA GLU A 92 14.49 4.13 12.94
C GLU A 92 15.29 5.43 13.18
N THR A 93 14.66 6.38 13.88
CA THR A 93 15.14 7.76 14.00
C THR A 93 16.11 7.95 15.17
N ARG A 94 16.52 6.87 15.84
CA ARG A 94 17.33 6.92 17.06
C ARG A 94 18.84 7.03 16.79
N GLU A 95 19.37 6.32 15.80
CA GLU A 95 20.81 6.43 15.45
C GLU A 95 21.11 7.66 14.59
N SER A 96 20.13 8.09 13.78
CA SER A 96 20.21 9.26 12.90
C SER A 96 20.24 10.58 13.67
N MET A 97 19.51 10.70 14.79
CA MET A 97 19.63 11.85 15.70
C MET A 97 21.03 11.91 16.35
N ARG A 98 21.57 10.75 16.74
CA ARG A 98 22.87 10.64 17.42
C ARG A 98 24.05 11.07 16.54
N LEU A 99 24.02 10.75 15.25
CA LEU A 99 25.05 11.14 14.29
C LEU A 99 24.97 12.64 13.93
N VAL A 100 23.77 13.20 13.86
CA VAL A 100 23.57 14.65 13.68
C VAL A 100 24.05 15.41 14.93
N GLU A 101 23.73 14.93 16.13
CA GLU A 101 24.24 15.49 17.40
C GLU A 101 25.77 15.42 17.51
N LEU A 102 26.38 14.31 17.08
CA LEU A 102 27.83 14.15 17.07
C LEU A 102 28.51 15.11 16.06
N SER A 103 27.86 15.40 14.93
CA SER A 103 28.36 16.37 13.94
C SER A 103 28.40 17.81 14.45
N GLN A 104 27.45 18.20 15.31
CA GLN A 104 27.41 19.55 15.91
C GLN A 104 28.46 19.75 17.01
N ARG A 105 29.04 18.65 17.52
CA ARG A 105 30.00 18.68 18.64
C ARG A 105 31.47 18.69 18.19
N SER A 106 31.76 18.37 16.93
CA SER A 106 33.14 18.25 16.45
C SER A 106 33.69 19.57 15.91
N LYS A 107 34.82 20.02 16.46
CA LYS A 107 35.41 21.36 16.25
C LYS A 107 36.70 21.37 15.41
N SER A 108 37.01 20.32 14.63
CA SER A 108 38.23 20.28 13.80
C SER A 108 37.98 19.76 12.37
N ASP A 109 38.58 20.44 11.40
CA ASP A 109 38.28 20.33 9.95
C ASP A 109 38.46 18.92 9.36
N LEU A 110 39.41 18.13 9.87
CA LEU A 110 39.66 16.75 9.42
C LEU A 110 38.57 15.75 9.89
N SER A 111 37.91 16.03 11.02
CA SER A 111 36.83 15.18 11.55
C SER A 111 35.48 15.44 10.86
N ALA A 112 35.22 16.69 10.46
CA ALA A 112 34.01 17.07 9.74
C ALA A 112 33.97 16.46 8.33
N ALA A 113 35.10 16.42 7.61
CA ALA A 113 35.18 15.79 6.30
C ALA A 113 34.95 14.27 6.36
N PHE A 114 35.45 13.60 7.41
CA PHE A 114 35.23 12.17 7.63
C PHE A 114 33.77 11.87 8.02
N LEU A 115 33.13 12.76 8.79
CA LEU A 115 31.71 12.65 9.12
C LEU A 115 30.83 12.92 7.89
N LEU A 116 31.18 13.91 7.06
CA LEU A 116 30.46 14.19 5.81
C LEU A 116 30.61 13.05 4.80
N SER A 117 31.78 12.43 4.70
CA SER A 117 31.97 11.25 3.85
C SER A 117 31.26 10.02 4.42
N ALA A 118 31.22 9.83 5.74
CA ALA A 118 30.41 8.78 6.37
C ALA A 118 28.90 9.02 6.17
N ILE A 119 28.42 10.27 6.27
CA ILE A 119 27.03 10.65 5.97
C ILE A 119 26.74 10.46 4.47
N ALA A 120 27.67 10.77 3.58
CA ALA A 120 27.51 10.56 2.14
C ALA A 120 27.51 9.06 1.79
N LEU A 121 28.39 8.25 2.39
CA LEU A 121 28.39 6.79 2.25
C LEU A 121 27.11 6.20 2.83
N TRP A 122 26.65 6.71 3.98
CA TRP A 122 25.40 6.29 4.61
C TRP A 122 24.18 6.71 3.78
N ASN A 123 24.16 7.91 3.20
CA ASN A 123 23.11 8.33 2.26
C ASN A 123 23.14 7.51 0.96
N ALA A 124 24.31 7.12 0.47
CA ALA A 124 24.47 6.24 -0.68
C ALA A 124 24.03 4.79 -0.36
N TRP A 125 24.32 4.29 0.85
CA TRP A 125 23.84 3.01 1.36
C TRP A 125 22.31 3.03 1.61
N ARG A 126 21.79 4.12 2.19
CA ARG A 126 20.36 4.45 2.33
C ARG A 126 19.66 4.47 0.97
N LEU A 127 20.25 5.06 -0.06
CA LEU A 127 19.75 5.04 -1.45
C LEU A 127 19.73 3.62 -2.05
N GLY A 128 20.62 2.72 -1.60
CA GLY A 128 20.59 1.30 -1.96
C GLY A 128 19.44 0.52 -1.30
N GLU A 129 19.07 0.85 -0.06
CA GLU A 129 17.91 0.26 0.64
C GLU A 129 16.57 0.91 0.29
N TYR A 130 16.57 2.13 -0.29
CA TYR A 130 15.41 2.80 -0.88
C TYR A 130 14.68 1.93 -1.92
N VAL A 131 15.35 0.91 -2.46
CA VAL A 131 14.84 0.04 -3.53
C VAL A 131 13.98 -1.13 -3.03
N GLN A 132 13.92 -1.41 -1.71
CA GLN A 132 13.26 -2.62 -1.18
C GLN A 132 12.19 -2.39 -0.10
N ALA A 133 12.00 -1.16 0.39
CA ALA A 133 10.99 -0.86 1.40
C ALA A 133 9.58 -0.73 0.78
N PHE A 134 8.58 -1.29 1.44
CA PHE A 134 7.17 -1.09 1.07
C PHE A 134 6.76 0.33 1.42
N SER A 135 6.08 0.98 0.48
CA SER A 135 5.40 2.25 0.69
C SER A 135 4.22 2.31 -0.26
N GLY A 136 3.00 2.37 0.26
CA GLY A 136 1.79 2.38 -0.55
C GLY A 136 0.55 1.95 0.22
N SER A 137 -0.50 1.64 -0.52
CA SER A 137 -1.81 1.35 0.06
C SER A 137 -1.98 -0.14 0.37
N VAL A 138 -2.60 -0.45 1.50
CA VAL A 138 -2.96 -1.81 1.92
C VAL A 138 -4.47 -1.91 2.10
N LEU A 139 -5.09 -2.86 1.39
CA LEU A 139 -6.50 -3.20 1.52
C LEU A 139 -6.62 -4.57 2.17
N VAL A 140 -7.39 -4.65 3.26
CA VAL A 140 -7.72 -5.88 3.97
C VAL A 140 -9.22 -6.10 3.89
N CYS A 141 -9.63 -7.25 3.38
CA CYS A 141 -11.03 -7.68 3.31
C CYS A 141 -11.24 -8.85 4.26
N GLU A 142 -12.26 -8.80 5.10
CA GLU A 142 -12.59 -9.88 6.04
C GLU A 142 -13.73 -10.75 5.51
N PHE A 143 -13.61 -12.06 5.73
CA PHE A 143 -14.57 -13.07 5.33
C PHE A 143 -15.01 -13.91 6.53
N TYR A 144 -16.24 -14.43 6.46
CA TYR A 144 -16.73 -15.40 7.44
C TYR A 144 -16.00 -16.73 7.36
N LYS A 145 -15.59 -17.13 6.15
CA LYS A 145 -14.85 -18.38 5.93
C LYS A 145 -13.43 -18.23 6.42
N LYS A 146 -12.98 -19.16 7.27
CA LYS A 146 -11.57 -19.28 7.66
C LYS A 146 -10.79 -20.06 6.60
N PHE A 147 -9.58 -19.60 6.34
CA PHE A 147 -8.61 -20.30 5.50
C PHE A 147 -7.84 -21.29 6.38
N LYS A 148 -7.60 -22.50 5.87
CA LYS A 148 -6.85 -23.56 6.58
C LYS A 148 -5.37 -23.26 6.63
N GLY A 149 -4.86 -22.62 5.58
CA GLY A 149 -3.47 -22.24 5.44
C GLY A 149 -3.29 -20.79 5.02
N GLN A 150 -2.03 -20.43 4.84
CA GLN A 150 -1.62 -19.17 4.24
C GLN A 150 -1.33 -19.41 2.77
N THR A 151 -1.95 -18.62 1.90
CA THR A 151 -1.64 -18.59 0.45
C THR A 151 -1.19 -17.19 0.09
N ILE A 152 0.04 -17.05 -0.37
CA ILE A 152 0.68 -15.77 -0.70
C ILE A 152 0.92 -15.68 -2.20
N ILE A 153 0.58 -14.55 -2.76
CA ILE A 153 0.74 -14.20 -4.17
C ILE A 153 1.69 -13.01 -4.21
N ALA A 154 2.95 -13.27 -4.54
CA ALA A 154 4.02 -12.29 -4.54
C ALA A 154 4.26 -11.74 -5.95
N ASP A 155 4.30 -10.41 -6.09
CA ASP A 155 4.81 -9.78 -7.31
C ASP A 155 6.25 -10.25 -7.59
N ARG A 156 6.64 -10.33 -8.87
CA ARG A 156 8.04 -10.57 -9.26
C ARG A 156 8.93 -9.32 -9.24
N SER A 157 8.40 -8.16 -8.87
CA SER A 157 9.17 -6.93 -8.66
C SER A 157 10.36 -7.14 -7.71
N PRO A 158 11.50 -6.46 -7.92
CA PRO A 158 12.63 -6.50 -6.99
C PRO A 158 12.21 -6.15 -5.55
N GLY A 159 12.69 -6.91 -4.55
CA GLY A 159 12.42 -6.66 -3.12
C GLY A 159 11.44 -7.62 -2.45
N THR A 160 10.64 -8.38 -3.21
CA THR A 160 9.75 -9.42 -2.67
C THR A 160 10.51 -10.76 -2.57
N LYS A 161 11.40 -10.91 -1.59
CA LYS A 161 12.05 -12.21 -1.31
C LYS A 161 11.27 -12.94 -0.24
N PHE A 162 10.59 -14.02 -0.64
CA PHE A 162 9.91 -14.92 0.27
C PHE A 162 10.76 -16.12 0.62
N LEU A 163 10.66 -16.54 1.87
CA LEU A 163 11.15 -17.82 2.37
C LEU A 163 10.00 -18.82 2.30
N GLY A 164 10.13 -19.87 1.49
CA GLY A 164 9.13 -20.91 1.34
C GLY A 164 9.22 -21.61 -0.02
N ASP A 165 8.61 -22.79 -0.11
CA ASP A 165 8.51 -23.52 -1.38
C ASP A 165 7.50 -22.83 -2.29
N GLN A 166 7.95 -22.51 -3.50
CA GLN A 166 7.08 -21.91 -4.50
C GLN A 166 6.15 -22.98 -5.10
N GLU A 167 4.86 -22.67 -5.14
CA GLU A 167 3.87 -23.47 -5.84
C GLU A 167 3.74 -23.02 -7.30
N LEU A 168 3.87 -23.98 -8.22
CA LEU A 168 3.64 -23.74 -9.64
C LEU A 168 2.15 -23.86 -9.96
N MET A 169 1.58 -22.76 -10.42
CA MET A 169 0.20 -22.71 -10.91
C MET A 169 0.14 -23.14 -12.37
N ASP A 170 -1.02 -23.61 -12.81
CA ASP A 170 -1.22 -24.16 -14.16
C ASP A 170 -1.25 -23.05 -15.24
N ASP A 171 -1.47 -21.80 -14.83
CA ASP A 171 -1.47 -20.63 -15.71
C ASP A 171 -0.05 -20.06 -15.85
N VAL A 172 0.54 -20.26 -17.03
CA VAL A 172 1.90 -19.81 -17.36
C VAL A 172 2.00 -18.28 -17.33
N ILE A 173 1.00 -17.57 -17.84
CA ILE A 173 1.02 -16.09 -17.92
C ILE A 173 0.96 -15.50 -16.50
N PHE A 174 0.08 -16.03 -15.66
CA PHE A 174 0.05 -15.69 -14.24
C PHE A 174 1.39 -16.00 -13.56
N GLY A 175 1.95 -17.17 -13.90
CA GLY A 175 3.26 -17.64 -13.47
C GLY A 175 4.44 -16.84 -14.01
N GLU A 176 4.27 -15.88 -14.92
CA GLU A 176 5.28 -14.87 -15.29
C GLU A 176 5.20 -13.64 -14.39
N GLU A 177 4.00 -13.24 -13.97
CA GLU A 177 3.76 -12.02 -13.21
C GLU A 177 3.87 -12.20 -11.69
N PHE A 178 3.50 -13.39 -11.19
CA PHE A 178 3.41 -13.69 -9.77
C PHE A 178 4.09 -15.01 -9.39
N ARG A 179 4.63 -15.06 -8.17
CA ARG A 179 5.05 -16.29 -7.49
C ARG A 179 4.03 -16.63 -6.41
N VAL A 180 3.68 -17.91 -6.29
CA VAL A 180 2.74 -18.37 -5.27
C VAL A 180 3.49 -19.18 -4.23
N PHE A 181 3.18 -18.93 -2.95
CA PHE A 181 3.67 -19.71 -1.82
C PHE A 181 2.46 -20.14 -0.99
N ALA A 182 2.38 -21.41 -0.58
CA ALA A 182 1.23 -21.88 0.18
C ALA A 182 1.62 -22.92 1.22
N SER A 183 1.02 -22.82 2.41
CA SER A 183 1.12 -23.87 3.43
C SER A 183 0.17 -25.04 3.16
N ASP A 184 -0.93 -24.81 2.44
CA ASP A 184 -1.85 -25.83 1.93
C ASP A 184 -2.01 -25.67 0.41
N LYS A 185 -1.35 -26.54 -0.35
CA LYS A 185 -1.33 -26.51 -1.81
C LYS A 185 -2.71 -26.76 -2.43
N ILE A 186 -3.54 -27.55 -1.76
CA ILE A 186 -4.89 -27.89 -2.25
C ILE A 186 -5.79 -26.68 -2.08
N GLU A 187 -5.78 -26.06 -0.90
CA GLU A 187 -6.53 -24.83 -0.65
C GLU A 187 -6.10 -23.70 -1.60
N ALA A 188 -4.79 -23.52 -1.82
CA ALA A 188 -4.27 -22.52 -2.74
C ALA A 188 -4.86 -22.65 -4.15
N ARG A 189 -5.04 -23.88 -4.69
CA ARG A 189 -5.66 -24.11 -6.00
C ARG A 189 -7.16 -23.82 -6.03
N TYR A 190 -7.86 -24.00 -4.90
CA TYR A 190 -9.26 -23.58 -4.78
C TYR A 190 -9.41 -22.07 -4.69
N LEU A 191 -8.48 -21.36 -4.06
CA LEU A 191 -8.46 -19.90 -3.98
C LEU A 191 -8.05 -19.30 -5.34
N LEU A 192 -6.99 -19.82 -5.94
CA LEU A 192 -6.39 -19.36 -7.19
C LEU A 192 -6.96 -20.11 -8.39
N THR A 193 -8.28 -20.06 -8.55
CA THR A 193 -8.92 -20.57 -9.77
C THR A 193 -8.41 -19.80 -11.00
N PRO A 194 -8.44 -20.38 -12.22
CA PRO A 194 -8.09 -19.66 -13.44
C PRO A 194 -8.83 -18.31 -13.59
N SER A 195 -10.09 -18.27 -13.16
CA SER A 195 -10.88 -17.04 -13.17
C SER A 195 -10.34 -15.98 -12.22
N PHE A 196 -9.88 -16.36 -11.03
CA PHE A 196 -9.33 -15.43 -10.05
C PHE A 196 -7.96 -14.93 -10.50
N MET A 197 -7.09 -15.84 -10.95
CA MET A 197 -5.78 -15.50 -11.51
C MET A 197 -5.90 -14.50 -12.67
N GLY A 198 -6.85 -14.74 -13.59
CA GLY A 198 -7.13 -13.81 -14.69
C GLY A 198 -7.60 -12.44 -14.23
N ARG A 199 -8.49 -12.36 -13.22
CA ARG A 199 -8.94 -11.07 -12.65
C ARG A 199 -7.80 -10.33 -11.94
N LEU A 200 -6.96 -11.03 -11.18
CA LEU A 200 -5.81 -10.44 -10.51
C LEU A 200 -4.76 -9.93 -11.51
N GLY A 201 -4.51 -10.68 -12.59
CA GLY A 201 -3.65 -10.26 -13.68
C GLY A 201 -4.18 -9.03 -14.43
N ALA A 202 -5.48 -9.00 -14.74
CA ALA A 202 -6.14 -7.85 -15.35
C ALA A 202 -6.07 -6.60 -14.45
N LEU A 203 -6.26 -6.77 -13.15
CA LEU A 203 -6.11 -5.70 -12.17
C LEU A 203 -4.69 -5.12 -12.19
N LYS A 204 -3.66 -5.99 -12.18
CA LYS A 204 -2.25 -5.55 -12.27
C LYS A 204 -1.98 -4.73 -13.53
N LEU A 205 -2.56 -5.11 -14.69
CA LEU A 205 -2.40 -4.36 -15.94
C LEU A 205 -3.06 -2.96 -15.91
N LYS A 206 -4.11 -2.77 -15.11
CA LYS A 206 -4.77 -1.46 -14.93
C LYS A 206 -3.99 -0.54 -14.00
N LEU A 207 -3.13 -1.08 -13.13
CA LEU A 207 -2.27 -0.29 -12.26
C LEU A 207 -1.13 0.35 -13.04
N ALA A 208 -0.57 1.43 -12.50
CA ALA A 208 0.60 2.06 -13.09
C ALA A 208 1.79 1.07 -13.10
N PRO A 209 2.65 1.05 -14.13
CA PRO A 209 3.72 0.04 -14.28
C PRO A 209 4.72 -0.05 -13.12
N LYS A 210 4.80 0.99 -12.29
CA LYS A 210 5.70 1.05 -11.12
C LYS A 210 5.07 0.49 -9.85
N ILE A 211 3.76 0.21 -9.87
CA ILE A 211 3.04 -0.32 -8.71
C ILE A 211 3.17 -1.85 -8.72
N ALA A 212 3.77 -2.41 -7.68
CA ALA A 212 3.84 -3.85 -7.48
C ALA A 212 2.63 -4.33 -6.68
N LEU A 213 1.97 -5.37 -7.17
CA LEU A 213 0.76 -5.94 -6.57
C LEU A 213 1.13 -7.25 -5.90
N SER A 214 1.01 -7.33 -4.57
CA SER A 214 1.11 -8.59 -3.84
C SER A 214 -0.15 -8.81 -3.00
N ALA A 215 -0.50 -10.06 -2.74
CA ALA A 215 -1.70 -10.40 -1.99
C ALA A 215 -1.51 -11.65 -1.13
N ALA A 216 -2.35 -11.82 -0.11
CA ALA A 216 -2.37 -13.02 0.72
C ALA A 216 -3.79 -13.38 1.15
N PHE A 217 -4.04 -14.69 1.29
CA PHE A 217 -5.20 -15.24 1.99
C PHE A 217 -4.72 -15.92 3.27
N MET A 218 -5.20 -15.47 4.43
CA MET A 218 -4.96 -16.10 5.73
C MET A 218 -5.95 -15.60 6.78
N ASP A 219 -6.19 -16.37 7.84
CA ASP A 219 -7.01 -15.98 9.01
C ASP A 219 -8.45 -15.52 8.72
N GLY A 220 -8.98 -15.91 7.55
CA GLY A 220 -10.28 -15.46 7.04
C GLY A 220 -10.24 -14.03 6.48
N LYS A 221 -9.08 -13.57 6.04
CA LYS A 221 -8.89 -12.26 5.41
C LYS A 221 -8.14 -12.38 4.08
N PHE A 222 -8.45 -11.48 3.16
CA PHE A 222 -7.65 -11.20 1.98
C PHE A 222 -6.92 -9.89 2.18
N TYR A 223 -5.61 -9.92 1.99
CA TYR A 223 -4.72 -8.76 2.07
C TYR A 223 -4.25 -8.44 0.67
N LEU A 224 -4.24 -7.16 0.31
CA LEU A 224 -3.73 -6.65 -0.95
C LEU A 224 -2.79 -5.48 -0.67
N PHE A 225 -1.57 -5.61 -1.17
CA PHE A 225 -0.50 -4.63 -1.04
C PHE A 225 -0.22 -4.02 -2.40
N LEU A 226 -0.35 -2.70 -2.48
CA LEU A 226 -0.05 -1.91 -3.68
C LEU A 226 1.21 -1.08 -3.44
N ASN A 227 2.37 -1.71 -3.58
CA ASN A 227 3.65 -1.06 -3.31
C ASN A 227 3.99 -0.06 -4.41
N GLY A 228 4.48 1.13 -4.05
CA GLY A 228 4.76 2.22 -4.98
C GLY A 228 3.52 3.02 -5.37
N ALA A 229 2.35 2.73 -4.76
CA ALA A 229 1.21 3.62 -4.83
C ALA A 229 1.59 4.97 -4.19
N LYS A 230 1.17 6.09 -4.81
CA LYS A 230 1.38 7.41 -4.20
C LYS A 230 0.54 7.50 -2.92
N ASN A 231 1.10 8.12 -1.88
CA ASN A 231 0.30 8.54 -0.73
C ASN A 231 -0.81 9.49 -1.24
N ARG A 232 -2.07 9.11 -0.98
CA ARG A 232 -3.26 9.73 -1.58
C ARG A 232 -3.94 10.76 -0.69
N PHE A 233 -3.63 10.73 0.60
CA PHE A 233 -4.31 11.53 1.62
C PHE A 233 -3.47 12.72 2.10
N GLU A 234 -2.20 12.80 1.70
CA GLU A 234 -1.40 14.00 1.87
C GLU A 234 -1.81 15.06 0.83
N ALA A 235 -2.34 16.19 1.31
CA ALA A 235 -2.51 17.37 0.47
C ALA A 235 -1.15 17.72 -0.16
N ALA A 236 -1.14 18.28 -1.37
CA ALA A 236 0.05 19.01 -1.80
C ALA A 236 0.25 20.13 -0.76
N LEU A 237 1.21 19.91 0.16
CA LEU A 237 1.25 20.40 1.54
C LEU A 237 1.21 21.94 1.73
N PHE A 238 1.10 22.71 0.65
CA PHE A 238 0.90 24.16 0.65
C PHE A 238 0.05 24.65 -0.53
N SER A 239 -0.92 23.86 -1.01
CA SER A 239 -1.94 24.39 -1.92
C SER A 239 -2.97 25.15 -1.08
N PRO A 240 -3.06 26.49 -1.17
CA PRO A 240 -3.83 27.33 -0.25
C PRO A 240 -5.36 27.18 -0.39
N ARG A 241 -5.84 26.24 -1.21
CA ARG A 241 -7.26 26.01 -1.46
C ARG A 241 -7.51 24.53 -1.68
N THR A 242 -8.12 23.92 -0.68
CA THR A 242 -8.84 22.68 -0.87
C THR A 242 -10.03 22.94 -1.79
N THR A 243 -10.07 22.31 -2.96
CA THR A 243 -11.12 22.54 -3.97
C THR A 243 -12.11 21.38 -4.04
N LEU A 244 -13.29 21.62 -4.62
CA LEU A 244 -14.24 20.56 -4.94
C LEU A 244 -13.60 19.49 -5.85
N ARG A 245 -12.70 19.89 -6.75
CA ARG A 245 -11.96 18.95 -7.62
C ARG A 245 -11.05 18.03 -6.83
N ASP A 246 -10.46 18.52 -5.74
CA ASP A 246 -9.65 17.68 -4.85
C ASP A 246 -10.53 16.66 -4.12
N ALA A 247 -11.72 17.07 -3.67
CA ALA A 247 -12.70 16.15 -3.09
C ALA A 247 -13.13 15.06 -4.08
N GLU A 248 -13.50 15.45 -5.30
CA GLU A 248 -13.90 14.51 -6.37
C GLU A 248 -12.76 13.54 -6.73
N ARG A 249 -11.52 14.03 -6.80
CA ARG A 249 -10.34 13.21 -7.06
C ARG A 249 -10.12 12.18 -5.94
N ILE A 250 -10.11 12.61 -4.68
CA ILE A 250 -9.91 11.72 -3.53
C ILE A 250 -11.04 10.70 -3.45
N LYS A 251 -12.29 11.14 -3.64
CA LYS A 251 -13.46 10.26 -3.72
C LYS A 251 -13.28 9.19 -4.79
N ALA A 252 -12.88 9.58 -6.00
CA ALA A 252 -12.63 8.65 -7.09
C ALA A 252 -11.50 7.66 -6.77
N GLU A 253 -10.42 8.12 -6.13
CA GLU A 253 -9.29 7.27 -5.74
C GLU A 253 -9.68 6.22 -4.69
N VAL A 254 -10.48 6.59 -3.68
CA VAL A 254 -11.02 5.63 -2.69
C VAL A 254 -11.96 4.64 -3.36
N LEU A 255 -12.89 5.11 -4.21
CA LEU A 255 -13.81 4.25 -4.95
C LEU A 255 -13.08 3.29 -5.89
N GLN A 256 -11.95 3.69 -6.49
CA GLN A 256 -11.12 2.80 -7.30
C GLN A 256 -10.51 1.67 -6.46
N LEU A 257 -10.05 1.96 -5.24
CA LEU A 257 -9.53 0.94 -4.33
C LEU A 257 -10.62 -0.01 -3.86
N LEU A 258 -11.81 0.51 -3.53
CA LEU A 258 -12.96 -0.32 -3.19
C LEU A 258 -13.46 -1.14 -4.39
N GLY A 259 -13.35 -0.59 -5.60
CA GLY A 259 -13.64 -1.29 -6.86
C GLY A 259 -12.77 -2.54 -7.07
N ILE A 260 -11.66 -2.69 -6.37
CA ILE A 260 -10.86 -3.93 -6.38
C ILE A 260 -11.67 -5.10 -5.79
N ILE A 261 -12.51 -4.84 -4.79
CA ILE A 261 -13.41 -5.85 -4.21
C ILE A 261 -14.36 -6.38 -5.30
N ASP A 262 -14.89 -5.49 -6.14
CA ASP A 262 -15.75 -5.84 -7.27
C ASP A 262 -14.98 -6.60 -8.36
N GLU A 263 -13.80 -6.08 -8.74
CA GLU A 263 -12.97 -6.66 -9.80
C GLU A 263 -12.48 -8.07 -9.45
N LEU A 264 -12.13 -8.30 -8.19
CA LEU A 264 -11.72 -9.63 -7.72
C LEU A 264 -12.91 -10.52 -7.34
N ARG A 265 -14.12 -9.95 -7.29
CA ARG A 265 -15.38 -10.63 -6.89
C ARG A 265 -15.29 -11.22 -5.47
N LEU A 266 -14.76 -10.45 -4.54
CA LEU A 266 -14.58 -10.88 -3.14
C LEU A 266 -15.90 -10.94 -2.36
N ASN A 267 -16.96 -10.37 -2.91
CA ASN A 267 -18.33 -10.37 -2.38
C ASN A 267 -19.18 -11.57 -2.84
N GLU A 268 -18.64 -12.45 -3.70
CA GLU A 268 -19.38 -13.62 -4.17
C GLU A 268 -19.32 -14.78 -3.15
N GLY A 269 -20.29 -15.70 -3.24
CA GLY A 269 -20.57 -16.73 -2.23
C GLY A 269 -19.40 -17.66 -1.84
N PHE A 270 -18.31 -17.71 -2.62
CA PHE A 270 -17.11 -18.44 -2.23
C PHE A 270 -16.32 -17.74 -1.10
N PHE A 271 -16.35 -16.41 -1.05
CA PHE A 271 -15.64 -15.57 -0.08
C PHE A 271 -16.58 -14.89 0.91
N GLY A 272 -17.82 -14.56 0.54
CA GLY A 272 -18.78 -13.98 1.46
C GLY A 272 -19.97 -13.34 0.77
N GLY A 273 -20.99 -14.14 0.48
CA GLY A 273 -22.30 -13.67 0.05
C GLY A 273 -23.38 -14.65 0.49
N ALA A 274 -23.95 -14.44 1.67
CA ALA A 274 -25.25 -15.02 2.00
C ALA A 274 -26.33 -14.15 1.36
N SER A 275 -26.70 -14.49 0.13
CA SER A 275 -28.04 -14.21 -0.38
C SER A 275 -28.54 -15.50 -1.01
N GLU A 276 -29.48 -16.14 -0.30
CA GLU A 276 -30.30 -17.23 -0.83
C GLU A 276 -31.12 -16.72 -2.02
N SER A 277 -30.57 -16.85 -3.23
CA SER A 277 -31.32 -17.08 -4.48
C SER A 277 -30.31 -17.28 -5.60
N GLY A 278 -30.18 -18.52 -6.06
CA GLY A 278 -29.21 -18.90 -7.06
C GLY A 278 -29.48 -18.30 -8.43
N GLU A 279 -28.43 -17.77 -9.04
CA GLU A 279 -28.23 -17.84 -10.49
C GLU A 279 -26.71 -17.91 -10.76
N PRO A 280 -26.20 -18.94 -11.45
CA PRO A 280 -24.77 -19.05 -11.73
C PRO A 280 -24.38 -17.99 -12.76
N ALA A 281 -23.29 -17.26 -12.48
CA ALA A 281 -22.73 -16.27 -13.40
C ALA A 281 -22.39 -16.91 -14.76
N LYS A 282 -23.19 -16.59 -15.79
CA LYS A 282 -22.94 -16.95 -17.20
C LYS A 282 -22.08 -15.90 -17.91
N SER A 283 -20.90 -15.60 -17.39
CA SER A 283 -19.88 -14.87 -18.15
C SER A 283 -18.68 -15.81 -18.37
N PRO A 284 -18.28 -16.10 -19.61
CA PRO A 284 -17.16 -16.99 -19.86
C PRO A 284 -15.88 -16.40 -19.23
N PRO A 285 -14.99 -17.25 -18.69
CA PRO A 285 -13.71 -16.78 -18.17
C PRO A 285 -12.94 -16.05 -19.27
N LEU A 286 -12.30 -14.93 -18.93
CA LEU A 286 -11.33 -14.26 -19.80
C LEU A 286 -10.19 -15.24 -20.05
N GLY A 287 -10.14 -15.81 -21.26
CA GLY A 287 -9.11 -16.76 -21.66
C GLY A 287 -7.74 -16.11 -21.79
N GLY A 288 -6.67 -16.92 -21.76
CA GLY A 288 -5.29 -16.43 -21.88
C GLY A 288 -5.03 -15.57 -23.12
N GLU A 289 -5.77 -15.80 -24.22
CA GLU A 289 -5.69 -14.95 -25.42
C GLU A 289 -6.20 -13.52 -25.20
N GLU A 290 -7.19 -13.31 -24.33
CA GLU A 290 -7.74 -11.98 -24.07
C GLU A 290 -6.87 -11.18 -23.10
N LEU A 291 -6.21 -11.87 -22.16
CA LEU A 291 -5.12 -11.29 -21.36
C LEU A 291 -3.93 -10.88 -22.23
N GLN A 292 -3.57 -11.71 -23.23
CA GLN A 292 -2.53 -11.37 -24.20
C GLN A 292 -2.92 -10.14 -25.03
N ARG A 293 -4.17 -10.06 -25.50
CA ARG A 293 -4.68 -8.87 -26.23
C ARG A 293 -4.67 -7.60 -25.38
N LEU A 294 -4.97 -7.70 -24.09
CA LEU A 294 -4.90 -6.57 -23.16
C LEU A 294 -3.44 -6.17 -22.86
N ARG A 295 -2.53 -7.14 -22.72
CA ARG A 295 -1.09 -6.93 -22.59
C ARG A 295 -0.55 -6.20 -23.82
N ASP A 296 -0.89 -6.66 -25.03
CA ASP A 296 -0.43 -6.08 -26.29
C ASP A 296 -1.01 -4.66 -26.51
N LYS A 297 -2.27 -4.41 -26.14
CA LYS A 297 -2.85 -3.05 -26.12
C LYS A 297 -2.20 -2.13 -25.09
N GLY A 298 -1.86 -2.67 -23.92
CA GLY A 298 -1.12 -1.96 -22.87
C GLY A 298 0.31 -1.61 -23.28
N LEU A 299 0.96 -2.45 -24.09
CA LEU A 299 2.27 -2.18 -24.69
C LEU A 299 2.18 -1.13 -25.81
N SER A 300 1.19 -1.23 -26.70
CA SER A 300 1.01 -0.26 -27.79
C SER A 300 0.64 1.16 -27.34
N SER A 301 0.12 1.33 -26.12
CA SER A 301 -0.17 2.64 -25.52
C SER A 301 0.98 3.20 -24.69
N ARG A 302 2.05 2.42 -24.44
CA ARG A 302 3.28 2.85 -23.76
C ARG A 302 4.31 3.47 -24.70
N ASP A 303 4.17 3.26 -26.01
CA ASP A 303 5.07 3.80 -27.05
C ASP A 303 4.59 5.14 -27.65
N ARG A 304 3.70 5.87 -26.98
CA ARG A 304 3.27 7.23 -27.36
C ARG A 304 3.40 8.24 -26.23
#